data_AF-A0A970FPX0-F1
#
_entry.id   AF-A0A970FPX0-F1
#
_cell.length_a   1.000
_cell.length_b   1.000
_cell.length_c   1.000
_cell.angle_alpha   90.00
_cell.angle_beta   90.00
_cell.angle_gamma   90.00
#
_symmetry.space_group_name_H-M   'P 1'
#
loop_
_entity.id
_entity.type
_entity.pdbx_description
1 polymer ?
#
loop_
_entity_poly.entity_id
_entity_poly.type
_entity_poly.pdbx_seq_one_letter_code
_entity_poly.pdbx_strand_id
1 'polypeptide(L)'
;MKKYYGLAILGLVLVAAIAVWLSGIMKKPAAETTATSETKPVDQQMGLPHNPNTEIDYSQSELRDIWLAGGCFWGVEAYMARVPGVADVTVGYANGLTENPTYSDVTNKNSGHAETVHIRYDPLRISLADLLDQYFLIIDPTSLNRQGNDIGSQYRTGIYYQDEADLAIIQTMIDKVQDQHDEPITVEVESLVHYYLAEAYHQDYLEQNPTGYCHISFDTLPDPLSGPTNGLVDVSRYTRPDDDEIKRKLSDEQYRVTQENDTEKAFSGIYDKHFETGIYVDIVTGEPLFSSSDKFNAGSGWPSFTRLIDPAVIREVRDLSFGFIRGEVRSRVGNSHQGHVFTDGPQEAGGLRYCINSAALDFISIDDMEAAGYGYLLPVLQDQPEN
;
A
#
# COMPACT_ATOMS: atom_id res chain seq x y z
N MET A 1 22.47 -69.41 7.73
CA MET A 1 22.44 -70.89 7.70
C MET A 1 21.01 -71.36 7.98
N LYS A 2 20.55 -72.44 7.32
CA LYS A 2 19.44 -73.40 7.65
C LYS A 2 18.19 -72.95 8.48
N LYS A 3 16.95 -73.42 8.25
CA LYS A 3 16.15 -73.92 7.09
C LYS A 3 14.77 -74.44 7.63
N TYR A 4 13.65 -74.04 7.00
CA TYR A 4 12.30 -74.72 6.94
C TYR A 4 11.47 -74.73 8.26
N TYR A 5 10.14 -74.92 8.35
CA TYR A 5 8.98 -75.26 7.46
C TYR A 5 7.76 -74.33 7.81
N GLY A 6 6.56 -74.31 7.18
CA GLY A 6 6.09 -74.87 5.90
C GLY A 6 4.67 -75.53 5.92
N LEU A 7 3.66 -74.90 5.28
CA LEU A 7 2.30 -75.43 4.89
C LEU A 7 1.28 -75.72 6.05
N ALA A 8 -0.07 -75.72 5.89
CA ALA A 8 -1.01 -75.35 4.78
C ALA A 8 -2.48 -75.10 5.25
N ILE A 9 -3.17 -74.14 4.59
CA ILE A 9 -4.48 -74.15 3.85
C ILE A 9 -5.75 -74.90 4.38
N LEU A 10 -6.93 -74.28 4.11
CA LEU A 10 -8.38 -74.65 4.21
C LEU A 10 -9.13 -74.09 5.44
N GLY A 11 -10.40 -73.63 5.38
CA GLY A 11 -11.34 -73.43 4.25
C GLY A 11 -12.84 -73.46 4.68
N LEU A 12 -13.71 -72.71 3.98
CA LEU A 12 -15.21 -72.68 4.05
C LEU A 12 -15.98 -71.97 5.20
N VAL A 13 -16.49 -70.77 4.88
CA VAL A 13 -17.92 -70.38 4.74
C VAL A 13 -19.02 -71.10 5.57
N LEU A 14 -19.83 -70.32 6.29
CA LEU A 14 -21.31 -70.49 6.32
C LEU A 14 -22.06 -69.15 6.52
N VAL A 15 -23.32 -69.10 6.09
CA VAL A 15 -24.22 -67.94 6.03
C VAL A 15 -25.45 -68.15 6.93
N ALA A 16 -25.91 -67.12 7.65
CA ALA A 16 -27.34 -66.88 7.95
C ALA A 16 -27.53 -65.49 8.60
N ALA A 17 -28.73 -64.91 8.46
CA ALA A 17 -29.09 -63.56 8.93
C ALA A 17 -30.36 -63.56 9.81
N ILE A 18 -30.77 -62.36 10.28
CA ILE A 18 -32.14 -61.86 10.54
C ILE A 18 -32.47 -61.32 11.97
N ALA A 19 -33.15 -60.16 11.97
CA ALA A 19 -34.08 -59.56 12.98
C ALA A 19 -33.57 -58.87 14.27
N VAL A 20 -33.38 -57.55 14.16
CA VAL A 20 -34.10 -56.47 14.89
C VAL A 20 -35.00 -56.85 16.09
N TRP A 21 -34.76 -56.23 17.26
CA TRP A 21 -35.80 -55.48 18.01
C TRP A 21 -35.22 -54.41 18.97
N LEU A 22 -36.06 -53.45 19.37
CA LEU A 22 -35.67 -52.18 20.00
C LEU A 22 -35.69 -52.19 21.54
N SER A 23 -34.67 -51.56 22.15
CA SER A 23 -34.73 -50.62 23.29
C SER A 23 -33.28 -50.36 23.76
N GLY A 24 -32.86 -49.18 24.19
CA GLY A 24 -33.60 -47.98 24.54
C GLY A 24 -33.21 -47.52 25.95
N ILE A 25 -32.20 -46.64 26.05
CA ILE A 25 -31.90 -45.65 27.10
C ILE A 25 -30.38 -45.37 27.12
N MET A 26 -30.04 -44.09 27.13
CA MET A 26 -28.69 -43.56 26.91
C MET A 26 -27.83 -43.62 28.18
N LYS A 27 -26.53 -43.91 28.02
CA LYS A 27 -25.49 -43.43 28.94
C LYS A 27 -24.33 -42.85 28.14
N LYS A 28 -24.07 -41.56 28.35
CA LYS A 28 -23.11 -40.73 27.61
C LYS A 28 -21.71 -40.91 28.22
N PRO A 29 -20.68 -41.35 27.46
CA PRO A 29 -19.29 -41.11 27.82
C PRO A 29 -18.83 -39.74 27.29
N ALA A 30 -17.78 -39.18 27.91
CA ALA A 30 -17.22 -37.89 27.50
C ALA A 30 -16.49 -38.00 26.15
N ALA A 31 -16.54 -36.94 25.35
CA ALA A 31 -15.74 -36.83 24.14
C ALA A 31 -14.35 -36.28 24.49
N GLU A 32 -13.30 -36.99 24.09
CA GLU A 32 -11.93 -36.48 24.10
C GLU A 32 -11.81 -35.37 23.05
N THR A 33 -11.33 -34.20 23.45
CA THR A 33 -11.13 -33.08 22.55
C THR A 33 -9.81 -33.24 21.80
N THR A 34 -9.82 -34.02 20.72
CA THR A 34 -8.73 -33.97 19.72
C THR A 34 -8.76 -32.59 19.07
N ALA A 35 -7.76 -31.76 19.37
CA ALA A 35 -7.56 -30.48 18.71
C ALA A 35 -7.23 -30.71 17.23
N THR A 36 -8.25 -30.69 16.37
CA THR A 36 -8.06 -30.53 14.94
C THR A 36 -7.51 -29.12 14.70
N SER A 37 -6.26 -29.06 14.25
CA SER A 37 -5.71 -27.87 13.61
C SER A 37 -6.61 -27.51 12.43
N GLU A 38 -7.49 -26.52 12.60
CA GLU A 38 -8.19 -25.88 11.49
C GLU A 38 -7.17 -25.08 10.69
N THR A 39 -6.52 -25.75 9.74
CA THR A 39 -5.88 -25.06 8.62
C THR A 39 -6.96 -24.25 7.93
N LYS A 40 -6.90 -22.91 8.05
CA LYS A 40 -7.73 -22.02 7.24
C LYS A 40 -7.59 -22.46 5.77
N PRO A 41 -8.68 -22.54 4.99
CA PRO A 41 -8.55 -22.78 3.57
C PRO A 41 -7.76 -21.61 2.98
N VAL A 42 -6.70 -21.94 2.24
CA VAL A 42 -6.08 -20.98 1.33
C VAL A 42 -7.11 -20.74 0.25
N ASP A 43 -7.79 -19.59 0.33
CA ASP A 43 -8.68 -19.15 -0.73
C ASP A 43 -7.81 -18.81 -1.93
N GLN A 44 -7.85 -19.66 -2.97
CA GLN A 44 -7.25 -19.31 -4.25
C GLN A 44 -8.11 -18.25 -4.90
N GLN A 45 -7.88 -17.00 -4.50
CA GLN A 45 -8.47 -15.83 -5.13
C GLN A 45 -8.05 -15.83 -6.61
N MET A 46 -8.95 -16.27 -7.49
CA MET A 46 -8.71 -16.33 -8.93
C MET A 46 -8.76 -14.92 -9.53
N GLY A 47 -7.64 -14.22 -9.42
CA GLY A 47 -7.44 -12.88 -9.95
C GLY A 47 -6.26 -12.21 -9.24
N LEU A 48 -5.75 -11.13 -9.85
CA LEU A 48 -4.81 -10.25 -9.17
C LEU A 48 -5.49 -9.60 -7.94
N PRO A 49 -4.72 -9.18 -6.91
CA PRO A 49 -5.27 -8.38 -5.82
C PRO A 49 -5.96 -7.11 -6.31
N HIS A 50 -6.82 -6.52 -5.50
CA HIS A 50 -7.41 -5.21 -5.80
C HIS A 50 -6.30 -4.15 -5.92
N ASN A 51 -6.42 -3.26 -6.91
CA ASN A 51 -5.51 -2.13 -7.08
C ASN A 51 -6.09 -0.87 -6.38
N PRO A 52 -5.52 -0.43 -5.24
CA PRO A 52 -6.04 0.68 -4.45
C PRO A 52 -5.92 2.04 -5.15
N ASN A 53 -5.06 2.17 -6.16
CA ASN A 53 -4.84 3.43 -6.86
C ASN A 53 -5.95 3.76 -7.86
N THR A 54 -6.77 2.78 -8.26
CA THR A 54 -7.83 2.94 -9.27
C THR A 54 -8.98 3.86 -8.86
N GLU A 55 -9.10 4.17 -7.57
CA GLU A 55 -10.14 5.05 -7.02
C GLU A 55 -9.64 6.49 -6.77
N ILE A 56 -8.34 6.74 -6.93
CA ILE A 56 -7.68 8.03 -6.64
C ILE A 56 -7.62 8.90 -7.91
N ASP A 57 -7.95 10.19 -7.78
CA ASP A 57 -7.84 11.17 -8.86
C ASP A 57 -6.47 11.88 -8.82
N TYR A 58 -5.51 11.33 -9.56
CA TYR A 58 -4.17 11.90 -9.72
C TYR A 58 -4.08 13.07 -10.72
N SER A 59 -5.19 13.56 -11.29
CA SER A 59 -5.15 14.56 -12.36
C SER A 59 -4.57 15.92 -11.95
N GLN A 60 -4.44 16.17 -10.65
CA GLN A 60 -3.88 17.40 -10.06
C GLN A 60 -2.59 17.14 -9.26
N SER A 61 -2.07 15.90 -9.21
CA SER A 61 -0.83 15.58 -8.50
C SER A 61 0.40 15.96 -9.32
N GLU A 62 1.43 16.51 -8.67
CA GLU A 62 2.77 16.69 -9.26
C GLU A 62 3.53 15.36 -9.27
N LEU A 63 3.16 14.48 -10.21
CA LEU A 63 3.74 13.15 -10.34
C LEU A 63 5.23 13.21 -10.71
N ARG A 64 6.00 12.25 -10.19
CA ARG A 64 7.39 11.96 -10.56
C ARG A 64 7.51 10.64 -11.30
N ASP A 65 8.58 10.49 -12.06
CA ASP A 65 8.81 9.36 -12.97
C ASP A 65 10.08 8.59 -12.59
N ILE A 66 10.01 7.26 -12.55
CA ILE A 66 11.18 6.36 -12.39
C ILE A 66 11.03 5.12 -13.30
N TRP A 67 12.15 4.54 -13.75
CA TRP A 67 12.15 3.38 -14.63
C TRP A 67 12.87 2.20 -13.99
N LEU A 68 12.19 1.07 -13.84
CA LEU A 68 12.72 -0.10 -13.13
C LEU A 68 12.70 -1.33 -14.04
N ALA A 69 13.86 -1.96 -14.25
CA ALA A 69 13.98 -3.26 -14.89
C ALA A 69 14.09 -4.35 -13.81
N GLY A 70 13.25 -5.38 -13.89
CA GLY A 70 13.07 -6.36 -12.80
C GLY A 70 12.74 -7.76 -13.29
N GLY A 71 13.26 -8.15 -14.45
CA GLY A 71 12.86 -9.39 -15.12
C GLY A 71 11.67 -9.19 -16.06
N CYS A 72 10.82 -10.21 -16.22
CA CYS A 72 9.66 -10.13 -17.09
C CYS A 72 8.69 -9.03 -16.62
N PHE A 73 8.51 -8.00 -17.44
CA PHE A 73 7.83 -6.77 -17.04
C PHE A 73 6.34 -6.93 -16.67
N TRP A 74 5.67 -8.03 -17.05
CA TRP A 74 4.25 -8.27 -16.74
C TRP A 74 3.97 -8.39 -15.24
N GLY A 75 4.85 -9.08 -14.51
CA GLY A 75 4.72 -9.21 -13.06
C GLY A 75 5.10 -7.92 -12.34
N VAL A 76 6.13 -7.23 -12.83
CA VAL A 76 6.62 -5.97 -12.27
C VAL A 76 5.56 -4.87 -12.43
N GLU A 77 4.94 -4.76 -13.61
CA GLU A 77 3.84 -3.84 -13.90
C GLU A 77 2.66 -4.08 -12.96
N ALA A 78 2.17 -5.33 -12.92
CA ALA A 78 1.01 -5.68 -12.12
C ALA A 78 1.24 -5.49 -10.61
N TYR A 79 2.46 -5.69 -10.11
CA TYR A 79 2.82 -5.44 -8.71
C TYR A 79 2.92 -3.93 -8.44
N MET A 80 3.71 -3.21 -9.24
CA MET A 80 3.96 -1.78 -9.04
C MET A 80 2.69 -0.94 -9.17
N ALA A 81 1.79 -1.28 -10.09
CA ALA A 81 0.50 -0.61 -10.23
C ALA A 81 -0.35 -0.68 -8.95
N ARG A 82 -0.09 -1.66 -8.06
CA ARG A 82 -0.82 -1.89 -6.79
C ARG A 82 -0.15 -1.28 -5.57
N VAL A 83 1.07 -0.74 -5.71
CA VAL A 83 1.75 -0.02 -4.62
C VAL A 83 1.03 1.31 -4.39
N PRO A 84 0.51 1.60 -3.17
CA PRO A 84 -0.21 2.84 -2.91
C PRO A 84 0.62 4.09 -3.24
N GLY A 85 0.01 5.05 -3.93
CA GLY A 85 0.67 6.28 -4.39
C GLY A 85 1.26 6.18 -5.81
N VAL A 86 1.28 5.00 -6.43
CA VAL A 86 1.56 4.84 -7.85
C VAL A 86 0.31 5.23 -8.66
N ALA A 87 0.46 6.20 -9.55
CA ALA A 87 -0.62 6.77 -10.34
C ALA A 87 -0.82 6.06 -11.69
N ASP A 88 0.28 5.60 -12.31
CA ASP A 88 0.30 5.00 -13.64
C ASP A 88 1.56 4.14 -13.80
N VAL A 89 1.47 3.04 -14.54
CA VAL A 89 2.61 2.18 -14.89
C VAL A 89 2.47 1.74 -16.34
N THR A 90 3.54 1.85 -17.11
CA THR A 90 3.60 1.30 -18.48
C THR A 90 4.82 0.40 -18.64
N VAL A 91 4.77 -0.51 -19.61
CA VAL A 91 5.88 -1.42 -19.93
C VAL A 91 6.60 -1.04 -21.23
N GLY A 92 7.91 -1.25 -21.27
CA GLY A 92 8.75 -0.88 -22.40
C GLY A 92 10.16 -1.44 -22.34
N TYR A 93 10.99 -0.89 -23.24
CA TYR A 93 12.34 -1.35 -23.52
C TYR A 93 13.31 -0.18 -23.30
N ALA A 94 14.24 -0.32 -22.35
CA ALA A 94 15.15 0.76 -21.95
C ALA A 94 16.64 0.45 -22.18
N ASN A 95 17.43 1.52 -22.35
CA ASN A 95 18.90 1.53 -22.36
C ASN A 95 19.58 0.49 -23.29
N GLY A 96 18.96 0.17 -24.43
CA GLY A 96 19.58 -0.62 -25.50
C GLY A 96 20.20 0.19 -26.63
N LEU A 97 20.74 -0.53 -27.62
CA LEU A 97 21.61 -0.03 -28.69
C LEU A 97 20.87 0.40 -29.98
N THR A 98 19.58 0.13 -30.08
CA THR A 98 18.77 0.37 -31.29
C THR A 98 17.54 1.21 -30.99
N GLU A 99 17.15 2.09 -31.92
CA GLU A 99 15.92 2.87 -31.81
C GLU A 99 14.66 2.00 -32.05
N ASN A 100 13.59 2.27 -31.30
CA ASN A 100 12.25 1.67 -31.48
C ASN A 100 12.24 0.13 -31.67
N PRO A 101 12.81 -0.65 -30.73
CA PRO A 101 12.82 -2.11 -30.81
C PRO A 101 11.40 -2.69 -30.71
N THR A 102 11.15 -3.78 -31.41
CA THR A 102 10.00 -4.68 -31.14
C THR A 102 10.38 -5.72 -30.08
N TYR A 103 9.40 -6.40 -29.48
CA TYR A 103 9.65 -7.53 -28.57
C TYR A 103 10.59 -8.59 -29.19
N SER A 104 10.48 -8.81 -30.51
CA SER A 104 11.34 -9.75 -31.23
C SER A 104 12.80 -9.29 -31.35
N ASP A 105 13.05 -7.98 -31.43
CA ASP A 105 14.40 -7.41 -31.43
C ASP A 105 15.08 -7.58 -30.08
N VAL A 106 14.32 -7.35 -28.99
CA VAL A 106 14.76 -7.52 -27.60
C VAL A 106 15.09 -8.98 -27.30
N THR A 107 14.15 -9.90 -27.56
CA THR A 107 14.32 -11.32 -27.20
C THR A 107 15.23 -12.12 -28.14
N ASN A 108 15.32 -11.77 -29.44
CA ASN A 108 15.99 -12.62 -30.44
C ASN A 108 17.18 -11.98 -31.17
N LYS A 109 17.33 -10.65 -31.13
CA LYS A 109 18.35 -9.94 -31.94
C LYS A 109 19.41 -9.22 -31.11
N ASN A 110 19.41 -9.41 -29.79
CA ASN A 110 20.38 -8.82 -28.87
C ASN A 110 20.47 -7.29 -29.05
N SER A 111 19.32 -6.62 -29.07
CA SER A 111 19.23 -5.16 -29.20
C SER A 111 19.78 -4.41 -27.95
N GLY A 112 20.06 -5.13 -26.86
CA GLY A 112 20.65 -4.60 -25.62
C GLY A 112 19.65 -3.99 -24.64
N HIS A 113 18.38 -3.83 -25.02
CA HIS A 113 17.36 -3.26 -24.15
C HIS A 113 17.00 -4.17 -22.97
N ALA A 114 16.67 -3.58 -21.83
CA ALA A 114 16.01 -4.25 -20.71
C ALA A 114 14.48 -4.14 -20.83
N GLU A 115 13.76 -5.21 -20.51
CA GLU A 115 12.33 -5.10 -20.14
C GLU A 115 12.22 -4.25 -18.87
N THR A 116 11.47 -3.16 -18.97
CA THR A 116 11.48 -2.06 -18.00
C THR A 116 10.05 -1.57 -17.79
N VAL A 117 9.67 -1.30 -16.55
CA VAL A 117 8.45 -0.56 -16.21
C VAL A 117 8.78 0.93 -16.06
N HIS A 118 7.96 1.80 -16.61
CA HIS A 118 7.94 3.23 -16.30
C HIS A 118 6.84 3.47 -15.27
N ILE A 119 7.21 3.92 -14.08
CA ILE A 119 6.31 4.19 -12.96
C ILE A 119 6.15 5.69 -12.80
N ARG A 120 4.89 6.14 -12.69
CA ARG A 120 4.54 7.52 -12.35
C ARG A 120 3.90 7.50 -10.97
N TYR A 121 4.49 8.20 -10.00
CA TYR A 121 4.07 8.16 -8.60
C TYR A 121 3.87 9.56 -8.02
N ASP A 122 2.97 9.67 -7.05
CA ASP A 122 2.73 10.90 -6.30
C ASP A 122 3.71 10.97 -5.10
N PRO A 123 4.71 11.87 -5.12
CA PRO A 123 5.70 11.98 -4.04
C PRO A 123 5.10 12.45 -2.71
N LEU A 124 3.86 12.96 -2.71
CA LEU A 124 3.11 13.26 -1.49
C LEU A 124 2.37 12.04 -0.92
N ARG A 125 2.43 10.88 -1.59
CA ARG A 125 1.80 9.61 -1.15
C ARG A 125 2.81 8.50 -0.90
N ILE A 126 3.87 8.42 -1.71
CA ILE A 126 4.95 7.45 -1.56
C ILE A 126 6.31 8.09 -1.87
N SER A 127 7.31 7.86 -1.02
CA SER A 127 8.66 8.33 -1.28
C SER A 127 9.38 7.42 -2.30
N LEU A 128 10.38 7.96 -3.01
CA LEU A 128 11.21 7.13 -3.89
C LEU A 128 11.90 5.99 -3.12
N ALA A 129 12.29 6.21 -1.86
CA ALA A 129 12.90 5.18 -1.03
C ALA A 129 11.92 4.02 -0.74
N ASP A 130 10.67 4.32 -0.39
CA ASP A 130 9.64 3.30 -0.14
C ASP A 130 9.25 2.55 -1.43
N LEU A 131 9.18 3.26 -2.56
CA LEU A 131 8.94 2.65 -3.88
C LEU A 131 10.09 1.71 -4.29
N LEU A 132 11.33 2.07 -3.97
CA LEU A 132 12.50 1.21 -4.19
C LEU A 132 12.54 0.02 -3.21
N ASP A 133 12.12 0.19 -1.95
CA ASP A 133 11.92 -0.96 -1.05
C ASP A 133 10.93 -1.97 -1.65
N GLN A 134 9.83 -1.50 -2.25
CA GLN A 134 8.88 -2.37 -2.97
C GLN A 134 9.49 -3.07 -4.19
N TYR A 135 10.42 -2.43 -4.90
CA TYR A 135 11.17 -3.04 -5.99
C TYR A 135 12.09 -4.16 -5.50
N PHE A 136 12.85 -3.93 -4.44
CA PHE A 136 13.77 -4.92 -3.89
C PHE A 136 13.07 -6.13 -3.25
N LEU A 137 11.79 -6.03 -2.89
CA LEU A 137 10.98 -7.17 -2.42
C LEU A 137 10.61 -8.16 -3.53
N ILE A 138 10.61 -7.74 -4.81
CA ILE A 138 10.12 -8.55 -5.94
C ILE A 138 11.20 -9.04 -6.91
N ILE A 139 12.47 -8.71 -6.65
CA ILE A 139 13.62 -9.17 -7.45
C ILE A 139 14.61 -9.98 -6.59
N ASP A 140 15.43 -10.80 -7.24
CA ASP A 140 16.73 -11.23 -6.72
C ASP A 140 17.79 -10.19 -7.13
N PRO A 141 18.26 -9.33 -6.22
CA PRO A 141 19.18 -8.23 -6.56
C PRO A 141 20.63 -8.70 -6.79
N THR A 142 20.92 -9.98 -6.58
CA THR A 142 22.24 -10.61 -6.81
C THR A 142 22.31 -11.36 -8.15
N SER A 143 21.17 -11.49 -8.85
CA SER A 143 21.01 -12.28 -10.07
C SER A 143 21.38 -11.50 -11.34
N LEU A 144 22.57 -11.78 -11.87
CA LEU A 144 23.00 -11.19 -13.13
C LEU A 144 22.22 -11.76 -14.35
N ASN A 145 21.52 -10.89 -15.09
CA ASN A 145 20.82 -11.21 -16.35
C ASN A 145 19.77 -12.33 -16.23
N ARG A 146 19.08 -12.41 -15.10
CA ARG A 146 18.06 -13.43 -14.82
C ARG A 146 17.09 -12.94 -13.73
N GLN A 147 15.81 -13.29 -13.85
CA GLN A 147 14.87 -13.28 -12.72
C GLN A 147 13.97 -14.52 -12.82
N GLY A 148 13.84 -15.28 -11.73
CA GLY A 148 13.09 -16.54 -11.73
C GLY A 148 13.54 -17.53 -12.82
N ASN A 149 12.65 -17.83 -13.78
CA ASN A 149 12.92 -18.69 -14.92
C ASN A 149 13.34 -17.92 -16.19
N ASP A 150 13.26 -16.59 -16.17
CA ASP A 150 13.51 -15.71 -17.30
C ASP A 150 15.00 -15.37 -17.34
N ILE A 151 15.70 -15.79 -18.41
CA ILE A 151 17.18 -15.71 -18.52
C ILE A 151 17.57 -14.94 -19.79
N GLY A 152 18.37 -13.89 -19.64
CA GLY A 152 18.84 -13.03 -20.73
C GLY A 152 19.10 -11.60 -20.26
N SER A 153 19.88 -10.84 -21.02
CA SER A 153 20.22 -9.44 -20.69
C SER A 153 19.02 -8.48 -20.76
N GLN A 154 17.91 -8.91 -21.36
CA GLN A 154 16.63 -8.21 -21.29
C GLN A 154 15.95 -8.36 -19.92
N TYR A 155 16.32 -9.37 -19.13
CA TYR A 155 15.80 -9.64 -17.78
C TYR A 155 16.78 -9.25 -16.68
N ARG A 156 17.74 -8.36 -16.99
CA ARG A 156 18.64 -7.79 -15.98
C ARG A 156 17.89 -6.84 -15.06
N THR A 157 18.38 -6.71 -13.84
CA THR A 157 17.89 -5.75 -12.85
C THR A 157 18.56 -4.39 -13.04
N GLY A 158 17.78 -3.32 -13.05
CA GLY A 158 18.30 -1.96 -13.17
C GLY A 158 17.33 -0.89 -12.70
N ILE A 159 17.87 0.23 -12.22
CA ILE A 159 17.15 1.43 -11.81
C ILE A 159 17.64 2.57 -12.71
N TYR A 160 16.75 3.09 -13.56
CA TYR A 160 17.07 4.17 -14.47
C TYR A 160 16.32 5.46 -14.09
N TYR A 161 17.06 6.56 -14.01
CA TYR A 161 16.57 7.84 -13.50
C TYR A 161 16.77 8.97 -14.52
N GLN A 162 15.96 10.03 -14.42
CA GLN A 162 16.11 11.26 -15.22
C GLN A 162 16.55 12.47 -14.39
N ASP A 163 16.15 12.55 -13.12
CA ASP A 163 16.59 13.61 -12.21
C ASP A 163 17.84 13.15 -11.42
N GLU A 164 18.93 13.89 -11.55
CA GLU A 164 20.17 13.64 -10.79
C GLU A 164 19.97 13.81 -9.27
N ALA A 165 18.91 14.48 -8.82
CA ALA A 165 18.56 14.58 -7.41
C ALA A 165 18.18 13.21 -6.79
N ASP A 166 17.61 12.31 -7.60
CA ASP A 166 17.18 10.98 -7.15
C ASP A 166 18.35 10.02 -6.92
N LEU A 167 19.51 10.24 -7.58
CA LEU A 167 20.68 9.37 -7.51
C LEU A 167 21.18 9.15 -6.08
N ALA A 168 21.14 10.18 -5.22
CA ALA A 168 21.56 10.05 -3.82
C ALA A 168 20.65 9.12 -3.01
N ILE A 169 19.34 9.12 -3.31
CA ILE A 169 18.37 8.21 -2.69
C ILE A 169 18.60 6.79 -3.22
N ILE A 170 18.71 6.63 -4.55
CA ILE A 170 18.93 5.33 -5.19
C ILE A 170 20.18 4.63 -4.64
N GLN A 171 21.32 5.34 -4.53
CA GLN A 171 22.54 4.75 -4.00
C GLN A 171 22.45 4.41 -2.51
N THR A 172 21.74 5.23 -1.71
CA THR A 172 21.45 4.90 -0.29
C THR A 172 20.64 3.60 -0.19
N MET A 173 19.72 3.34 -1.12
CA MET A 173 18.96 2.09 -1.17
C MET A 173 19.81 0.90 -1.64
N ILE A 174 20.71 1.09 -2.60
CA ILE A 174 21.67 0.05 -3.02
C ILE A 174 22.58 -0.34 -1.86
N ASP A 175 23.15 0.62 -1.14
CA ASP A 175 24.00 0.35 0.04
C ASP A 175 23.21 -0.39 1.14
N LYS A 176 21.98 0.06 1.43
CA LYS A 176 21.05 -0.59 2.39
C LYS A 176 20.75 -2.05 2.04
N VAL A 177 20.62 -2.37 0.75
CA VAL A 177 20.34 -3.72 0.27
C VAL A 177 21.63 -4.56 0.23
N GLN A 178 22.77 -3.96 -0.13
CA GLN A 178 24.08 -4.62 -0.09
C GLN A 178 24.46 -5.04 1.34
N ASP A 179 24.17 -4.23 2.36
CA ASP A 179 24.39 -4.59 3.78
C ASP A 179 23.56 -5.81 4.24
N GLN A 180 22.56 -6.25 3.46
CA GLN A 180 21.72 -7.41 3.74
C GLN A 180 22.15 -8.68 2.95
N HIS A 181 23.13 -8.58 2.06
CA HIS A 181 23.56 -9.66 1.16
C HIS A 181 25.08 -9.86 1.21
N ASP A 182 25.54 -11.11 1.34
CA ASP A 182 26.97 -11.45 1.26
C ASP A 182 27.49 -11.35 -0.20
N GLU A 183 26.64 -11.67 -1.18
CA GLU A 183 26.90 -11.50 -2.60
C GLU A 183 26.81 -10.02 -3.04
N PRO A 184 27.62 -9.60 -4.04
CA PRO A 184 27.53 -8.25 -4.58
C PRO A 184 26.20 -8.02 -5.33
N ILE A 185 25.56 -6.88 -5.09
CA ILE A 185 24.36 -6.46 -5.81
C ILE A 185 24.70 -6.23 -7.30
N THR A 186 23.87 -6.79 -8.20
CA THR A 186 24.04 -6.73 -9.66
C THR A 186 23.07 -5.78 -10.36
N VAL A 187 22.25 -5.06 -9.58
CA VAL A 187 21.32 -4.04 -10.07
C VAL A 187 22.11 -2.86 -10.63
N GLU A 188 21.97 -2.56 -11.93
CA GLU A 188 22.63 -1.40 -12.54
C GLU A 188 21.90 -0.10 -12.18
N VAL A 189 22.66 0.98 -11.93
CA VAL A 189 22.11 2.32 -11.67
C VAL A 189 22.70 3.28 -12.70
N GLU A 190 21.88 3.71 -13.65
CA GLU A 190 22.30 4.54 -14.77
C GLU A 190 21.26 5.62 -15.09
N SER A 191 21.68 6.74 -15.67
CA SER A 191 20.74 7.69 -16.27
C SER A 191 19.93 7.01 -17.39
N LEU A 192 18.64 7.31 -17.49
CA LEU A 192 17.81 6.81 -18.59
C LEU A 192 18.25 7.47 -19.91
N VAL A 193 18.73 6.66 -20.86
CA VAL A 193 19.16 7.13 -22.18
C VAL A 193 17.97 7.13 -23.15
N HIS A 194 17.25 6.01 -23.22
CA HIS A 194 16.05 5.85 -24.05
C HIS A 194 15.07 4.91 -23.37
N TYR A 195 13.77 5.18 -23.52
CA TYR A 195 12.68 4.26 -23.19
C TYR A 195 11.72 4.19 -24.38
N TYR A 196 11.46 2.98 -24.87
CA TYR A 196 10.51 2.73 -25.96
C TYR A 196 9.33 1.92 -25.41
N LEU A 197 8.13 2.49 -25.47
CA LEU A 197 6.90 1.83 -25.03
C LEU A 197 6.70 0.50 -25.79
N ALA A 198 6.44 -0.57 -25.05
CA ALA A 198 6.18 -1.89 -25.63
C ALA A 198 4.81 -1.94 -26.34
N GLU A 199 4.64 -2.93 -27.19
CA GLU A 199 3.41 -3.16 -27.93
C GLU A 199 2.18 -3.30 -27.01
N ALA A 200 1.01 -2.83 -27.46
CA ALA A 200 -0.22 -2.75 -26.65
C ALA A 200 -0.75 -4.08 -26.08
N TYR A 201 -0.22 -5.23 -26.49
CA TYR A 201 -0.54 -6.54 -25.92
C TYR A 201 0.32 -6.92 -24.70
N HIS A 202 1.35 -6.12 -24.38
CA HIS A 202 2.15 -6.25 -23.17
C HIS A 202 1.69 -5.32 -22.04
N GLN A 203 1.07 -4.19 -22.37
CA GLN A 203 0.50 -3.25 -21.38
C GLN A 203 -0.66 -3.92 -20.64
N ASP A 204 -0.73 -3.78 -19.33
CA ASP A 204 -1.73 -4.39 -18.44
C ASP A 204 -1.87 -5.91 -18.65
N TYR A 205 -0.77 -6.62 -18.98
CA TYR A 205 -0.87 -7.99 -19.53
C TYR A 205 -1.62 -8.95 -18.60
N LEU A 206 -1.38 -8.87 -17.29
CA LEU A 206 -2.02 -9.73 -16.29
C LEU A 206 -3.45 -9.30 -15.92
N GLU A 207 -3.83 -8.03 -16.14
CA GLU A 207 -5.24 -7.61 -16.04
C GLU A 207 -6.05 -8.20 -17.20
N GLN A 208 -5.48 -8.18 -18.40
CA GLN A 208 -6.06 -8.79 -19.60
C GLN A 208 -6.03 -10.32 -19.56
N ASN A 209 -5.03 -10.91 -18.88
CA ASN A 209 -4.80 -12.35 -18.78
C ASN A 209 -4.56 -12.77 -17.31
N PRO A 210 -5.61 -12.89 -16.46
CA PRO A 210 -5.45 -13.16 -15.01
C PRO A 210 -4.83 -14.52 -14.64
N THR A 211 -4.63 -15.41 -15.62
CA THR A 211 -3.91 -16.69 -15.47
C THR A 211 -2.63 -16.73 -16.30
N GLY A 212 -2.14 -15.56 -16.72
CA GLY A 212 -0.90 -15.38 -17.45
C GLY A 212 0.33 -15.73 -16.60
N TYR A 213 1.48 -15.77 -17.25
CA TYR A 213 2.74 -16.05 -16.57
C TYR A 213 3.15 -14.87 -15.67
N CYS A 214 3.38 -15.17 -14.39
CA CYS A 214 4.01 -14.28 -13.43
C CYS A 214 4.93 -15.11 -12.51
N HIS A 215 6.14 -14.63 -12.24
CA HIS A 215 7.06 -15.25 -11.28
C HIS A 215 7.10 -14.50 -9.93
N ILE A 216 6.46 -13.33 -9.84
CA ILE A 216 6.42 -12.46 -8.65
C ILE A 216 5.23 -12.85 -7.78
N SER A 217 5.44 -12.91 -6.46
CA SER A 217 4.34 -13.02 -5.50
C SER A 217 3.80 -11.63 -5.16
N PHE A 218 2.50 -11.54 -4.89
CA PHE A 218 1.83 -10.34 -4.41
C PHE A 218 1.65 -10.34 -2.88
N ASP A 219 2.10 -11.38 -2.17
CA ASP A 219 1.98 -11.51 -0.71
C ASP A 219 2.77 -10.43 0.06
N THR A 220 3.74 -9.78 -0.59
CA THR A 220 4.55 -8.69 -0.06
C THR A 220 3.99 -7.29 -0.33
N LEU A 221 2.88 -7.18 -1.08
CA LEU A 221 2.23 -5.88 -1.29
C LEU A 221 1.92 -5.25 0.08
N PRO A 222 2.18 -3.95 0.25
CA PRO A 222 1.74 -3.25 1.44
C PRO A 222 0.21 -3.33 1.50
N ASP A 223 -0.31 -3.56 2.71
CA ASP A 223 -1.73 -3.34 2.97
C ASP A 223 -2.08 -1.91 2.51
N PRO A 224 -3.12 -1.67 1.69
CA PRO A 224 -3.55 -0.31 1.33
C PRO A 224 -3.89 0.56 2.56
N LEU A 225 -4.11 -0.06 3.72
CA LEU A 225 -4.32 0.58 5.02
C LEU A 225 -3.04 0.69 5.84
N SER A 226 -1.91 0.19 5.34
CA SER A 226 -0.56 0.56 5.73
C SER A 226 0.00 1.49 4.65
N GLY A 227 -0.32 2.79 4.75
CA GLY A 227 0.40 3.82 4.02
C GLY A 227 1.91 3.80 4.35
N PRO A 228 2.75 4.65 3.70
CA PRO A 228 4.20 4.48 3.58
C PRO A 228 4.89 3.86 4.80
N THR A 229 5.68 2.80 4.56
CA THR A 229 6.28 1.98 5.63
C THR A 229 7.33 2.71 6.47
N ASN A 230 7.78 3.89 6.03
CA ASN A 230 8.59 4.84 6.78
C ASN A 230 7.81 6.12 7.18
N GLY A 231 6.48 6.06 7.23
CA GLY A 231 5.62 7.15 7.71
C GLY A 231 5.96 7.53 9.15
N LEU A 232 5.82 8.83 9.46
CA LEU A 232 6.03 9.36 10.81
C LEU A 232 5.06 8.74 11.82
N VAL A 233 3.85 8.35 11.39
CA VAL A 233 2.75 7.86 12.25
C VAL A 233 2.60 6.34 12.13
N ASP A 234 3.23 5.63 13.07
CA ASP A 234 3.04 4.19 13.29
C ASP A 234 1.58 3.83 13.58
N VAL A 235 0.95 3.21 12.58
CA VAL A 235 -0.47 2.80 12.60
C VAL A 235 -0.80 1.82 13.72
N SER A 236 0.16 1.00 14.17
CA SER A 236 -0.07 -0.06 15.16
C SER A 236 -0.39 0.48 16.57
N ARG A 237 -0.14 1.77 16.80
CA ARG A 237 -0.42 2.49 18.04
C ARG A 237 -1.88 2.92 18.20
N TYR A 238 -2.65 2.85 17.13
CA TYR A 238 -4.02 3.36 17.06
C TYR A 238 -4.99 2.22 16.75
N THR A 239 -6.22 2.32 17.26
CA THR A 239 -7.25 1.30 17.02
C THR A 239 -8.61 1.97 17.05
N ARG A 240 -9.47 1.68 16.06
CA ARG A 240 -10.86 2.14 16.06
C ARG A 240 -11.64 1.48 17.20
N PRO A 241 -12.25 2.23 18.13
CA PRO A 241 -13.15 1.66 19.14
C PRO A 241 -14.39 1.02 18.48
N ASP A 242 -15.14 0.22 19.25
CA ASP A 242 -16.43 -0.27 18.79
C ASP A 242 -17.48 0.86 18.71
N ASP A 243 -18.52 0.67 17.88
CA ASP A 243 -19.50 1.72 17.60
C ASP A 243 -20.29 2.16 18.85
N ASP A 244 -20.49 1.26 19.82
CA ASP A 244 -21.14 1.57 21.10
C ASP A 244 -20.23 2.41 22.01
N GLU A 245 -18.91 2.25 21.93
CA GLU A 245 -17.93 3.13 22.58
C GLU A 245 -17.83 4.49 21.91
N ILE A 246 -17.74 4.54 20.58
CA ILE A 246 -17.72 5.79 19.80
C ILE A 246 -18.96 6.63 20.15
N LYS A 247 -20.15 6.02 20.13
CA LYS A 247 -21.42 6.67 20.45
C LYS A 247 -21.57 7.15 21.90
N ARG A 248 -20.78 6.60 22.84
CA ARG A 248 -20.74 7.05 24.24
C ARG A 248 -19.70 8.15 24.50
N LYS A 249 -18.62 8.18 23.73
CA LYS A 249 -17.52 9.15 23.87
C LYS A 249 -17.82 10.47 23.16
N LEU A 250 -18.35 10.41 21.95
CA LEU A 250 -18.59 11.59 21.12
C LEU A 250 -19.89 12.32 21.53
N SER A 251 -19.89 13.64 21.36
CA SER A 251 -21.14 14.42 21.32
C SER A 251 -21.93 14.14 20.03
N ASP A 252 -23.23 14.46 20.03
CA ASP A 252 -24.11 14.24 18.88
C ASP A 252 -23.57 14.85 17.57
N GLU A 253 -22.89 16.00 17.61
CA GLU A 253 -22.32 16.65 16.42
C GLU A 253 -21.05 15.93 15.94
N GLN A 254 -20.13 15.61 16.84
CA GLN A 254 -18.91 14.85 16.53
C GLN A 254 -19.26 13.46 15.96
N TYR A 255 -20.28 12.79 16.51
CA TYR A 255 -20.78 11.52 16.00
C TYR A 255 -21.36 11.64 14.59
N ARG A 256 -22.27 12.59 14.35
CA ARG A 256 -22.86 12.80 13.02
C ARG A 256 -21.81 13.15 11.97
N VAL A 257 -20.87 14.03 12.30
CA VAL A 257 -19.78 14.40 11.39
C VAL A 257 -18.93 13.18 11.08
N THR A 258 -18.36 12.51 12.09
CA THR A 258 -17.39 11.43 11.85
C THR A 258 -17.99 10.13 11.35
N GLN A 259 -19.21 9.75 11.76
CA GLN A 259 -19.83 8.44 11.44
C GLN A 259 -20.99 8.52 10.44
N GLU A 260 -21.63 9.68 10.26
CA GLU A 260 -22.78 9.87 9.36
C GLU A 260 -22.50 10.85 8.21
N ASN A 261 -21.25 11.29 8.05
CA ASN A 261 -20.76 12.22 7.02
C ASN A 261 -21.46 13.60 7.04
N ASP A 262 -21.94 14.05 8.20
CA ASP A 262 -22.47 15.41 8.41
C ASP A 262 -21.35 16.46 8.30
N THR A 263 -21.70 17.73 8.16
CA THR A 263 -20.73 18.83 8.08
C THR A 263 -21.11 19.93 9.07
N GLU A 264 -20.17 20.30 9.96
CA GLU A 264 -20.38 21.37 10.91
C GLU A 264 -20.62 22.71 10.19
N LYS A 265 -21.32 23.65 10.84
CA LYS A 265 -21.61 24.94 10.19
C LYS A 265 -20.34 25.78 10.06
N ALA A 266 -20.16 26.38 8.89
CA ALA A 266 -19.09 27.36 8.65
C ALA A 266 -19.02 28.42 9.77
N PHE A 267 -17.82 28.70 10.23
CA PHE A 267 -17.46 29.64 11.31
C PHE A 267 -17.98 29.29 12.71
N SER A 268 -18.55 28.08 12.92
CA SER A 268 -18.99 27.63 14.25
C SER A 268 -18.01 26.65 14.92
N GLY A 269 -17.17 25.98 14.15
CA GLY A 269 -16.18 25.04 14.65
C GLY A 269 -15.09 25.70 15.49
N ILE A 270 -14.70 25.07 16.59
CA ILE A 270 -13.72 25.60 17.55
C ILE A 270 -12.32 25.81 16.95
N TYR A 271 -11.98 25.08 15.87
CA TYR A 271 -10.65 25.11 15.27
C TYR A 271 -10.55 26.02 14.02
N ASP A 272 -11.64 26.63 13.54
CA ASP A 272 -11.64 27.61 12.42
C ASP A 272 -10.55 28.68 12.64
N LYS A 273 -10.61 29.37 13.79
CA LYS A 273 -9.71 30.49 14.15
C LYS A 273 -8.60 30.11 15.14
N HIS A 274 -8.39 28.81 15.35
CA HIS A 274 -7.34 28.30 16.24
C HIS A 274 -6.01 28.20 15.49
N PHE A 275 -4.93 28.69 16.08
CA PHE A 275 -3.57 28.68 15.50
C PHE A 275 -2.48 28.47 16.57
N GLU A 276 -2.82 27.81 17.68
CA GLU A 276 -1.83 27.42 18.70
C GLU A 276 -0.96 26.28 18.17
N THR A 277 0.31 26.23 18.61
CA THR A 277 1.29 25.25 18.14
C THR A 277 1.03 23.86 18.73
N GLY A 278 0.93 22.85 17.88
CA GLY A 278 0.58 21.49 18.27
C GLY A 278 0.12 20.64 17.09
N ILE A 279 -0.56 19.53 17.38
CA ILE A 279 -1.08 18.61 16.36
C ILE A 279 -2.60 18.44 16.49
N TYR A 280 -3.23 18.10 15.38
CA TYR A 280 -4.64 17.73 15.31
C TYR A 280 -4.77 16.22 15.05
N VAL A 281 -5.51 15.53 15.92
CA VAL A 281 -5.70 14.08 15.89
C VAL A 281 -7.14 13.72 15.54
N ASP A 282 -7.39 12.54 14.97
CA ASP A 282 -8.74 11.98 14.82
C ASP A 282 -9.38 11.80 16.20
N ILE A 283 -10.50 12.46 16.44
CA ILE A 283 -11.20 12.42 17.74
C ILE A 283 -11.70 11.02 18.13
N VAL A 284 -11.84 10.11 17.16
CA VAL A 284 -12.27 8.72 17.38
C VAL A 284 -11.13 7.80 17.83
N THR A 285 -9.92 8.03 17.33
CA THR A 285 -8.79 7.07 17.45
C THR A 285 -7.53 7.62 18.11
N GLY A 286 -7.36 8.94 18.12
CA GLY A 286 -6.12 9.60 18.49
C GLY A 286 -5.04 9.56 17.41
N GLU A 287 -5.30 9.02 16.21
CA GLU A 287 -4.34 9.02 15.10
C GLU A 287 -4.04 10.47 14.68
N PRO A 288 -2.77 10.93 14.71
CA PRO A 288 -2.39 12.26 14.24
C PRO A 288 -2.68 12.44 12.76
N LEU A 289 -3.39 13.52 12.40
CA LEU A 289 -3.79 13.80 11.02
C LEU A 289 -3.12 15.04 10.43
N PHE A 290 -2.99 16.12 11.23
CA PHE A 290 -2.47 17.40 10.74
C PHE A 290 -1.54 18.09 11.76
N SER A 291 -0.57 18.83 11.24
CA SER A 291 0.32 19.72 12.00
C SER A 291 -0.24 21.14 12.06
N SER A 292 -0.04 21.87 13.16
CA SER A 292 -0.31 23.32 13.19
C SER A 292 0.55 24.10 12.19
N SER A 293 1.74 23.60 11.85
CA SER A 293 2.67 24.21 10.88
C SER A 293 2.07 24.36 9.47
N ASP A 294 1.10 23.50 9.14
CA ASP A 294 0.45 23.44 7.83
C ASP A 294 -0.98 24.01 7.84
N LYS A 295 -1.43 24.50 9.01
CA LYS A 295 -2.74 25.14 9.15
C LYS A 295 -2.69 26.59 8.66
N PHE A 296 -3.65 26.97 7.83
CA PHE A 296 -3.79 28.34 7.33
C PHE A 296 -5.23 28.84 7.41
N ASN A 297 -5.41 30.16 7.25
CA ASN A 297 -6.73 30.78 7.20
C ASN A 297 -7.23 30.88 5.75
N ALA A 298 -8.04 29.90 5.33
CA ALA A 298 -8.67 29.91 4.01
C ALA A 298 -9.90 30.83 3.90
N GLY A 299 -10.41 31.37 5.01
CA GLY A 299 -11.67 32.14 5.04
C GLY A 299 -12.94 31.32 4.75
N SER A 300 -12.83 29.99 4.64
CA SER A 300 -13.93 29.06 4.35
C SER A 300 -14.92 28.89 5.52
N GLY A 301 -14.43 29.08 6.75
CA GLY A 301 -15.17 28.82 7.99
C GLY A 301 -14.94 27.44 8.61
N TRP A 302 -13.94 26.71 8.13
CA TRP A 302 -13.50 25.42 8.66
C TRP A 302 -11.96 25.41 8.76
N PRO A 303 -11.35 24.74 9.76
CA PRO A 303 -9.91 24.57 9.82
C PRO A 303 -9.39 23.99 8.50
N SER A 304 -8.39 24.66 7.93
CA SER A 304 -7.85 24.36 6.62
C SER A 304 -6.35 24.12 6.70
N PHE A 305 -5.87 23.05 6.07
CA PHE A 305 -4.47 22.64 6.08
C PHE A 305 -3.94 22.46 4.65
N THR A 306 -2.65 22.70 4.44
CA THR A 306 -2.00 22.53 3.11
C THR A 306 -1.61 21.08 2.84
N ARG A 307 -1.24 20.31 3.87
CA ARG A 307 -0.87 18.89 3.79
C ARG A 307 -1.23 18.14 5.07
N LEU A 308 -1.14 16.81 4.98
CA LEU A 308 -1.24 15.89 6.12
C LEU A 308 0.05 15.92 6.96
N ILE A 309 -0.03 15.51 8.23
CA ILE A 309 1.17 15.32 9.07
C ILE A 309 2.04 14.17 8.58
N ASP A 310 1.43 13.21 7.89
CA ASP A 310 2.02 12.04 7.26
C ASP A 310 1.10 11.64 6.09
N PRO A 311 1.62 11.43 4.87
CA PRO A 311 0.85 10.92 3.72
C PRO A 311 -0.11 9.76 4.03
N ALA A 312 0.28 8.91 4.98
CA ALA A 312 -0.38 7.64 5.27
C ALA A 312 -1.71 7.77 6.01
N VAL A 313 -1.98 8.86 6.72
CA VAL A 313 -3.01 8.90 7.79
C VAL A 313 -4.43 9.19 7.29
N ILE A 314 -4.60 9.47 6.00
CA ILE A 314 -5.90 9.75 5.38
C ILE A 314 -6.18 8.76 4.24
N ARG A 315 -7.45 8.40 4.08
CA ARG A 315 -7.99 7.82 2.85
C ARG A 315 -8.77 8.91 2.12
N GLU A 316 -8.44 9.12 0.85
CA GLU A 316 -9.22 9.98 -0.03
C GLU A 316 -10.23 9.13 -0.82
N VAL A 317 -11.52 9.43 -0.67
CA VAL A 317 -12.62 8.71 -1.32
C VAL A 317 -13.31 9.65 -2.29
N ARG A 318 -13.63 9.17 -3.49
CA ARG A 318 -14.30 9.97 -4.51
C ARG A 318 -15.77 10.24 -4.13
N ASP A 319 -16.06 11.46 -3.72
CA ASP A 319 -17.41 11.93 -3.39
C ASP A 319 -18.11 12.57 -4.59
N LEU A 320 -19.34 12.13 -4.85
CA LEU A 320 -20.24 12.63 -5.90
C LEU A 320 -21.49 13.35 -5.33
N SER A 321 -21.54 13.52 -4.01
CA SER A 321 -22.67 14.11 -3.29
C SER A 321 -22.92 15.56 -3.69
N PHE A 322 -24.17 15.98 -3.61
CA PHE A 322 -24.62 17.34 -3.97
C PHE A 322 -24.33 17.77 -5.43
N GLY A 323 -23.90 16.85 -6.30
CA GLY A 323 -23.65 17.12 -7.72
C GLY A 323 -22.25 17.68 -8.03
N PHE A 324 -21.32 17.61 -7.08
CA PHE A 324 -19.91 17.97 -7.28
C PHE A 324 -19.03 16.72 -7.23
N ILE A 325 -17.88 16.75 -7.90
CA ILE A 325 -16.81 15.76 -7.70
C ILE A 325 -15.86 16.38 -6.66
N ARG A 326 -15.62 15.68 -5.54
CA ARG A 326 -14.71 16.10 -4.47
C ARG A 326 -13.93 14.89 -3.95
N GLY A 327 -12.73 15.10 -3.40
CA GLY A 327 -12.09 14.11 -2.54
C GLY A 327 -12.66 14.23 -1.12
N GLU A 328 -13.44 13.26 -0.67
CA GLU A 328 -13.76 13.08 0.75
C GLU A 328 -12.49 12.64 1.48
N VAL A 329 -12.21 13.28 2.61
CA VAL A 329 -11.05 13.00 3.46
C VAL A 329 -11.55 12.20 4.66
N ARG A 330 -11.01 10.99 4.86
CA ARG A 330 -11.34 10.11 5.99
C ARG A 330 -10.10 9.70 6.77
N SER A 331 -10.18 9.56 8.10
CA SER A 331 -9.05 9.02 8.89
C SER A 331 -8.76 7.57 8.51
N ARG A 332 -7.48 7.21 8.44
CA ARG A 332 -7.05 5.86 8.02
C ARG A 332 -7.54 4.79 9.00
N VAL A 333 -7.30 4.96 10.30
CA VAL A 333 -7.66 3.94 11.30
C VAL A 333 -9.13 4.03 11.69
N GLY A 334 -9.66 5.24 11.88
CA GLY A 334 -11.05 5.45 12.32
C GLY A 334 -12.09 5.23 11.23
N ASN A 335 -11.72 5.38 9.96
CA ASN A 335 -12.65 5.60 8.85
C ASN A 335 -13.62 6.78 9.11
N SER A 336 -13.20 7.71 9.98
CA SER A 336 -13.94 8.89 10.39
C SER A 336 -14.03 9.85 9.22
N HIS A 337 -15.22 10.33 8.86
CA HIS A 337 -15.34 11.45 7.93
C HIS A 337 -14.73 12.70 8.56
N GLN A 338 -13.68 13.23 7.94
CA GLN A 338 -13.01 14.46 8.38
C GLN A 338 -13.53 15.68 7.61
N GLY A 339 -13.72 15.57 6.30
CA GLY A 339 -14.11 16.68 5.44
C GLY A 339 -13.77 16.43 3.97
N HIS A 340 -13.23 17.43 3.28
CA HIS A 340 -12.90 17.36 1.85
C HIS A 340 -11.57 18.04 1.50
N VAL A 341 -10.87 17.53 0.50
CA VAL A 341 -9.67 18.15 -0.09
C VAL A 341 -10.02 18.89 -1.39
N PHE A 342 -9.39 20.04 -1.60
CA PHE A 342 -9.56 20.92 -2.75
C PHE A 342 -8.20 21.37 -3.29
N THR A 343 -8.14 21.82 -4.55
CA THR A 343 -6.93 22.32 -5.23
C THR A 343 -6.90 23.85 -5.35
N ASP A 344 -7.61 24.53 -4.45
CA ASP A 344 -7.70 25.99 -4.33
C ASP A 344 -6.84 26.55 -3.18
N GLY A 345 -5.83 25.78 -2.74
CA GLY A 345 -4.90 26.15 -1.68
C GLY A 345 -3.71 27.02 -2.14
N PRO A 346 -2.87 27.47 -1.19
CA PRO A 346 -1.66 28.24 -1.46
C PRO A 346 -0.70 27.45 -2.36
N GLN A 347 -0.37 28.01 -3.52
CA GLN A 347 0.43 27.34 -4.54
C GLN A 347 1.87 27.09 -4.06
N GLU A 348 2.40 28.03 -3.29
CA GLU A 348 3.69 27.96 -2.60
C GLU A 348 3.79 26.81 -1.57
N ALA A 349 2.66 26.20 -1.19
CA ALA A 349 2.57 25.09 -0.25
C ALA A 349 1.99 23.81 -0.89
N GLY A 350 2.05 23.70 -2.23
CA GLY A 350 1.57 22.53 -2.98
C GLY A 350 0.13 22.63 -3.52
N GLY A 351 -0.53 23.78 -3.36
CA GLY A 351 -1.84 24.05 -3.97
C GLY A 351 -3.05 23.32 -3.37
N LEU A 352 -2.84 22.40 -2.42
CA LEU A 352 -3.90 21.66 -1.76
C LEU A 352 -4.50 22.43 -0.57
N ARG A 353 -5.79 22.19 -0.31
CA ARG A 353 -6.52 22.65 0.86
C ARG A 353 -7.39 21.52 1.42
N TYR A 354 -6.91 20.91 2.49
CA TYR A 354 -7.68 19.99 3.33
C TYR A 354 -8.62 20.80 4.22
N CYS A 355 -9.91 20.80 3.89
CA CYS A 355 -10.98 21.53 4.59
C CYS A 355 -11.71 20.59 5.54
N ILE A 356 -11.44 20.70 6.84
CA ILE A 356 -11.75 19.68 7.84
C ILE A 356 -12.81 20.20 8.83
N ASN A 357 -13.68 19.33 9.32
CA ASN A 357 -14.59 19.67 10.41
C ASN A 357 -13.83 19.69 11.74
N SER A 358 -13.98 20.76 12.52
CA SER A 358 -13.45 20.83 13.89
C SER A 358 -14.00 19.72 14.77
N ALA A 359 -15.28 19.36 14.60
CA ALA A 359 -15.94 18.25 15.28
C ALA A 359 -15.39 16.84 14.93
N ALA A 360 -14.50 16.72 13.94
CA ALA A 360 -13.81 15.47 13.62
C ALA A 360 -12.36 15.44 14.16
N LEU A 361 -11.92 16.47 14.88
CA LEU A 361 -10.57 16.62 15.39
C LEU A 361 -10.57 16.81 16.91
N ASP A 362 -9.48 16.40 17.54
CA ASP A 362 -9.03 16.92 18.83
C ASP A 362 -7.65 17.59 18.67
N PHE A 363 -7.29 18.54 19.54
CA PHE A 363 -6.03 19.28 19.45
C PHE A 363 -5.15 19.01 20.66
N ILE A 364 -3.89 18.64 20.40
CA ILE A 364 -2.88 18.43 21.42
C ILE A 364 -1.83 19.53 21.31
N SER A 365 -1.70 20.35 22.36
CA SER A 365 -0.71 21.43 22.41
C SER A 365 0.72 20.87 22.40
N ILE A 366 1.68 21.65 21.88
CA ILE A 366 3.10 21.27 21.87
C ILE A 366 3.63 20.94 23.29
N ASP A 367 3.12 21.63 24.32
CA ASP A 367 3.49 21.42 25.72
C ASP A 367 2.94 20.08 26.27
N ASP A 368 1.79 19.62 25.78
CA ASP A 368 1.15 18.37 26.19
C ASP A 368 1.59 17.15 25.35
N MET A 369 2.13 17.36 24.14
CA MET A 369 2.43 16.29 23.18
C MET A 369 3.31 15.17 23.75
N GLU A 370 4.38 15.49 24.49
CA GLU A 370 5.25 14.44 25.05
C GLU A 370 4.52 13.61 26.12
N ALA A 371 3.77 14.26 27.01
CA ALA A 371 2.98 13.60 28.05
C ALA A 371 1.82 12.76 27.49
N ALA A 372 1.23 13.19 26.36
CA ALA A 372 0.20 12.47 25.63
C ALA A 372 0.75 11.36 24.70
N GLY A 373 2.08 11.19 24.63
CA GLY A 373 2.75 10.14 23.84
C GLY A 373 3.06 10.51 22.38
N TYR A 374 2.81 11.75 21.97
CA TYR A 374 3.10 12.29 20.64
C TYR A 374 4.47 13.00 20.52
N GLY A 375 5.34 12.86 21.53
CA GLY A 375 6.67 13.50 21.55
C GLY A 375 7.55 13.20 20.32
N TYR A 376 7.33 12.06 19.66
CA TYR A 376 8.00 11.68 18.40
C TYR A 376 7.67 12.61 17.21
N LEU A 377 6.59 13.39 17.28
CA LEU A 377 6.16 14.35 16.26
C LEU A 377 6.63 15.79 16.52
N LEU A 378 7.32 16.05 17.64
CA LEU A 378 7.85 17.39 17.94
C LEU A 378 8.73 17.98 16.83
N PRO A 379 9.57 17.22 16.10
CA PRO A 379 10.36 17.76 14.98
C PRO A 379 9.51 18.40 13.86
N VAL A 380 8.30 17.86 13.61
CA VAL A 380 7.37 18.36 12.57
C VAL A 380 6.85 19.78 12.88
N LEU A 381 6.98 20.22 14.14
CA LEU A 381 6.63 21.56 14.60
C LEU A 381 7.83 22.51 14.69
N GLN A 382 9.05 21.99 14.58
CA GLN A 382 10.29 22.76 14.82
C GLN A 382 10.96 23.26 13.53
N ASP A 383 10.59 22.74 12.36
CA ASP A 383 11.20 23.05 11.06
C ASP A 383 10.72 24.39 10.44
N GLN A 384 10.22 25.32 11.26
CA GLN A 384 9.84 26.67 10.83
C GLN A 384 10.94 27.69 11.17
N PRO A 385 11.48 28.45 10.20
CA PRO A 385 12.29 29.62 10.50
C PRO A 385 11.40 30.71 11.12
N GLU A 386 11.79 31.22 12.29
CA GLU A 386 11.13 32.37 12.93
C GLU A 386 10.96 33.55 11.95
N ASN A 387 9.73 34.05 11.80
CA ASN A 387 9.40 35.30 11.10
C ASN A 387 8.28 36.06 11.83
#